data_AF-A0A484C5W1-F1
#
_entry.id   AF-A0A484C5W1-F1
#
_cell.length_a   1.000
_cell.length_b   1.000
_cell.length_c   1.000
_cell.angle_alpha   90.00
_cell.angle_beta   90.00
_cell.angle_gamma   90.00
#
_symmetry.space_group_name_H-M   'P 1'
#
loop_
_entity.id
_entity.type
_entity.pdbx_description
1 polymer ?
#
loop_
_entity_poly.entity_id
_entity_poly.type
_entity_poly.pdbx_seq_one_letter_code
_entity_poly.pdbx_strand_id
1 'polypeptide(L)'
;MDCLCIVTTKKYRYQDDETPPAEPSPGHVTHGRSTEASHTHLEGYTHPAALTMNGSEGELEYEEITLERGNSGLGFSIAGGTDNPHIGDDPSIFITKIIPGGAAAQDGRLRVNDSIVFVNDVDVREVTHSLAVEALKEAGPVVRLYVLRRRPPSERVTQIKLMKGPKGLGFSIAGGVGNQHVPGDNSIYVTKIIEGGAAHRDGRLQIGDKILAVNHVSLEDILHEDAVVALKNTGEVVYLKVAAPTTQYMHPADRYSPPDLTSYIRENKGDQILSVNGVDLRYATHEQAAAALKNAGQMVTIVAQYRPEEYSRFEAKIHDLREQMMNNSSGSLRANRSFYLRALFDYDKQWDCGVLSQALDFNFGEVLHVMDSSDDEWWQARRVNQQGEMEELGYIPSKHRVERKEWSRMKGKGREGFVHSYELVTQIEVDYARPVIILGPTKDRVNDDLLSDFPDKFGSCVPHTTRPQRDYEADGRDYHFVSSREQMERDIQSHRFIEAGQYNNHLYGTSVQSVRQVAEQGKHCILDVSANAVRRLQAAQLQPIAIFIRPRSLENILDLNKRLSEDQARKALDRAIKLEQDFLECFTAIVHGDSFEEVYHLVKAVIEEQSGPYIWVPARDRL
;
A
#
# COMPACT_ATOMS: atom_id res chain seq x y z
N MET A 1 -4.21 -5.62 8.57
CA MET A 1 -4.90 -5.61 7.27
C MET A 1 -4.17 -4.58 6.45
N ASP A 2 -3.17 -5.01 5.69
CA ASP A 2 -2.26 -4.10 5.00
C ASP A 2 -2.80 -3.83 3.59
N CYS A 3 -3.14 -2.55 3.33
CA CYS A 3 -3.61 -2.07 2.04
C CYS A 3 -2.54 -2.21 0.96
N LEU A 4 -2.98 -2.66 -0.21
CA LEU A 4 -2.21 -2.84 -1.44
C LEU A 4 -1.72 -1.48 -1.97
N CYS A 5 -0.40 -1.24 -1.98
CA CYS A 5 0.18 -0.15 -2.78
C CYS A 5 0.33 -0.64 -4.23
N ILE A 6 -0.45 -0.09 -5.16
CA ILE A 6 -0.25 -0.28 -6.60
C ILE A 6 0.96 0.58 -6.99
N VAL A 7 2.12 -0.05 -7.16
CA VAL A 7 3.32 0.62 -7.66
C VAL A 7 3.31 0.56 -9.19
N THR A 8 3.28 1.72 -9.84
CA THR A 8 3.54 1.83 -11.29
C THR A 8 5.05 1.68 -11.53
N THR A 9 5.51 0.53 -12.00
CA THR A 9 6.88 0.37 -12.51
C THR A 9 6.93 0.55 -14.02
N LYS A 10 7.91 1.34 -14.49
CA LYS A 10 8.24 1.48 -15.91
C LYS A 10 9.05 0.27 -16.36
N LYS A 11 8.47 -0.44 -17.32
CA LYS A 11 9.05 -1.31 -18.36
C LYS A 11 10.54 -1.67 -18.29
N TYR A 12 10.77 -2.98 -18.39
CA TYR A 12 11.88 -3.64 -19.10
C TYR A 12 12.28 -2.88 -20.37
N ARG A 13 13.59 -2.65 -20.52
CA ARG A 13 14.21 -2.05 -21.70
C ARG A 13 15.05 -3.11 -22.39
N TYR A 14 14.80 -3.39 -23.66
CA TYR A 14 15.87 -3.69 -24.62
C TYR A 14 15.51 -3.16 -26.01
N GLN A 15 16.53 -2.51 -26.59
CA GLN A 15 16.81 -2.21 -28.00
C GLN A 15 15.68 -1.76 -28.92
N ASP A 16 15.68 -0.46 -29.22
CA ASP A 16 15.50 0.00 -30.60
C ASP A 16 16.70 0.86 -30.95
N ASP A 17 17.44 0.42 -31.95
CA ASP A 17 18.57 1.11 -32.59
C ASP A 17 18.11 2.37 -33.32
N GLU A 18 19.09 3.23 -33.58
CA GLU A 18 18.95 4.62 -33.98
C GLU A 18 18.34 4.89 -35.37
N THR A 19 17.82 6.11 -35.47
CA THR A 19 17.74 7.02 -36.64
C THR A 19 16.57 6.86 -37.63
N PRO A 20 15.70 7.88 -37.77
CA PRO A 20 14.81 7.99 -38.92
C PRO A 20 15.59 8.52 -40.14
N PRO A 21 15.30 8.07 -41.38
CA PRO A 21 15.81 8.73 -42.57
C PRO A 21 15.10 10.08 -42.76
N ALA A 22 15.89 11.10 -43.05
CA ALA A 22 15.43 12.42 -43.44
C ALA A 22 14.73 12.36 -44.81
N GLU A 23 13.54 12.96 -44.93
CA GLU A 23 12.95 13.30 -46.22
C GLU A 23 13.11 14.80 -46.53
N PRO A 24 13.35 15.18 -47.81
CA PRO A 24 13.59 16.55 -48.23
C PRO A 24 12.29 17.34 -48.51
N SER A 25 12.41 18.66 -48.39
CA SER A 25 11.39 19.69 -48.62
C SER A 25 11.00 19.86 -50.12
N PRO A 26 10.04 20.75 -50.50
CA PRO A 26 8.86 20.38 -51.29
C PRO A 26 8.90 20.86 -52.77
N GLY A 27 8.14 20.17 -53.63
CA GLY A 27 7.94 20.53 -55.04
C GLY A 27 6.45 20.60 -55.44
N HIS A 28 6.03 21.81 -55.81
CA HIS A 28 5.00 22.22 -56.78
C HIS A 28 3.63 21.51 -56.92
N VAL A 29 2.60 22.23 -56.43
CA VAL A 29 1.35 22.69 -57.09
C VAL A 29 0.89 22.00 -58.39
N THR A 30 -0.34 21.46 -58.40
CA THR A 30 -1.37 21.76 -59.44
C THR A 30 -2.80 21.67 -58.91
N HIS A 31 -3.65 22.57 -59.43
CA HIS A 31 -5.06 22.80 -59.12
C HIS A 31 -6.01 21.68 -59.58
N GLY A 32 -7.16 21.55 -58.89
CA GLY A 32 -8.28 20.75 -59.37
C GLY A 32 -9.60 20.89 -58.61
N ARG A 33 -10.32 21.99 -58.86
CA ARG A 33 -11.78 22.19 -58.83
C ARG A 33 -12.61 21.98 -57.55
N SER A 34 -13.15 23.12 -57.14
CA SER A 34 -14.35 23.37 -56.37
C SER A 34 -15.65 22.90 -57.04
N THR A 35 -16.58 22.41 -56.22
CA THR A 35 -18.02 22.41 -56.46
C THR A 35 -18.73 22.91 -55.20
N GLU A 36 -19.29 24.11 -55.28
CA GLU A 36 -20.26 24.65 -54.34
C GLU A 36 -21.62 23.97 -54.55
N ALA A 37 -22.32 23.69 -53.46
CA ALA A 37 -23.79 23.64 -53.46
C ALA A 37 -24.34 23.97 -52.07
N SER A 38 -24.91 25.17 -52.00
CA SER A 38 -26.15 25.55 -51.29
C SER A 38 -26.23 25.48 -49.77
N HIS A 39 -26.19 26.69 -49.18
CA HIS A 39 -26.91 27.07 -47.98
C HIS A 39 -28.41 26.69 -48.06
N THR A 40 -28.88 25.92 -47.09
CA THR A 40 -30.27 25.96 -46.64
C THR A 40 -30.29 26.24 -45.15
N HIS A 41 -30.72 27.45 -44.83
CA HIS A 41 -31.17 27.93 -43.54
C HIS A 41 -32.29 27.02 -43.00
N LEU A 42 -32.07 26.37 -41.86
CA LEU A 42 -33.14 25.78 -41.06
C LEU A 42 -33.06 26.39 -39.65
N GLU A 43 -33.73 27.52 -39.50
CA GLU A 43 -34.31 27.93 -38.23
C GLU A 43 -35.26 26.84 -37.75
N GLY A 44 -35.05 26.32 -36.54
CA GLY A 44 -36.02 25.43 -35.90
C GLY A 44 -35.42 24.35 -35.01
N TYR A 45 -34.62 24.71 -34.02
CA TYR A 45 -34.49 23.87 -32.81
C TYR A 45 -34.87 24.70 -31.59
N THR A 46 -36.17 24.70 -31.32
CA THR A 46 -36.71 25.06 -30.01
C THR A 46 -36.17 24.08 -28.98
N HIS A 47 -35.65 24.65 -27.88
CA HIS A 47 -35.20 23.97 -26.67
C HIS A 47 -36.10 22.79 -26.28
N PRO A 48 -35.56 21.60 -25.96
CA PRO A 48 -36.33 20.59 -25.23
C PRO A 48 -36.51 21.08 -23.80
N ALA A 49 -37.71 21.56 -23.49
CA ALA A 49 -38.21 21.62 -22.14
C ALA A 49 -38.24 20.20 -21.55
N ALA A 50 -37.62 20.04 -20.38
CA ALA A 50 -37.87 18.98 -19.38
C ALA A 50 -38.13 17.56 -19.92
N LEU A 51 -37.06 16.82 -20.26
CA LEU A 51 -37.11 15.37 -20.22
C LEU A 51 -37.11 14.92 -18.76
N THR A 52 -38.31 14.69 -18.23
CA THR A 52 -38.51 13.99 -16.96
C THR A 52 -38.37 12.49 -17.21
N MET A 53 -37.24 11.92 -16.79
CA MET A 53 -37.09 10.47 -16.60
C MET A 53 -37.32 10.17 -15.11
N ASN A 54 -38.39 9.46 -14.81
CA ASN A 54 -38.71 9.03 -13.45
C ASN A 54 -37.86 7.81 -13.06
N GLY A 55 -37.01 7.97 -12.05
CA GLY A 55 -36.33 6.87 -11.38
C GLY A 55 -35.26 7.37 -10.41
N SER A 56 -35.67 7.79 -9.20
CA SER A 56 -34.85 8.02 -7.99
C SER A 56 -33.32 8.14 -8.15
N GLU A 57 -32.84 9.18 -8.85
CA GLU A 57 -31.43 9.56 -8.91
C GLU A 57 -31.28 11.00 -8.43
N GLY A 58 -30.46 11.22 -7.40
CA GLY A 58 -30.32 12.50 -6.70
C GLY A 58 -29.67 13.58 -7.58
N GLU A 59 -30.51 14.51 -8.04
CA GLU A 59 -30.25 15.86 -8.57
C GLU A 59 -28.97 16.05 -9.42
N LEU A 60 -29.10 15.93 -10.74
CA LEU A 60 -28.12 16.41 -11.73
C LEU A 60 -28.45 17.87 -12.11
N GLU A 61 -27.43 18.73 -12.23
CA GLU A 61 -27.57 20.14 -12.64
C GLU A 61 -26.70 20.43 -13.87
N TYR A 62 -27.28 21.19 -14.81
CA TYR A 62 -26.59 21.67 -16.00
C TYR A 62 -26.08 23.09 -15.77
N GLU A 63 -24.84 23.36 -16.16
CA GLU A 63 -24.28 24.71 -16.17
C GLU A 63 -23.66 25.03 -17.53
N GLU A 64 -23.93 26.23 -18.04
CA GLU A 64 -23.29 26.75 -19.26
C GLU A 64 -22.08 27.61 -18.86
N ILE A 65 -20.90 27.24 -19.35
CA ILE A 65 -19.63 27.92 -19.07
C ILE A 65 -19.02 28.36 -20.39
N THR A 66 -18.82 29.66 -20.56
CA THR A 66 -18.13 30.22 -21.72
C THR A 66 -16.69 30.55 -21.35
N LEU A 67 -15.73 29.95 -22.06
CA LEU A 67 -14.31 30.17 -21.87
C LEU A 67 -13.70 30.79 -23.13
N GLU A 68 -12.83 31.78 -22.96
CA GLU A 68 -11.97 32.27 -24.03
C GLU A 68 -10.66 31.49 -24.05
N ARG A 69 -10.25 31.01 -25.22
CA ARG A 69 -9.04 30.21 -25.40
C ARG A 69 -7.82 31.11 -25.21
N GLY A 70 -7.02 30.83 -24.18
CA GLY A 70 -5.75 31.49 -23.96
C GLY A 70 -4.60 30.92 -24.81
N ASN A 71 -3.40 31.49 -24.66
CA ASN A 71 -2.19 31.06 -25.38
C ASN A 71 -1.82 29.58 -25.16
N SER A 72 -2.26 28.98 -24.06
CA SER A 72 -2.03 27.57 -23.70
C SER A 72 -3.29 26.71 -23.87
N GLY A 73 -4.30 27.19 -24.59
CA GLY A 73 -5.59 26.51 -24.75
C GLY A 73 -6.62 26.86 -23.68
N LEU A 74 -7.56 25.94 -23.41
CA LEU A 74 -8.66 26.14 -22.47
C LEU A 74 -8.29 25.91 -21.00
N GLY A 75 -7.12 25.33 -20.72
CA GLY A 75 -6.62 25.19 -19.35
C GLY A 75 -7.27 24.07 -18.54
N PHE A 76 -7.76 23.00 -19.16
CA PHE A 76 -8.24 21.80 -18.47
C PHE A 76 -7.88 20.51 -19.24
N SER A 77 -8.00 19.35 -18.60
CA SER A 77 -7.83 18.03 -19.20
C SER A 77 -9.14 17.24 -19.13
N ILE A 78 -9.39 16.39 -20.13
CA ILE A 78 -10.56 15.51 -20.19
C ILE A 78 -10.15 14.03 -20.20
N ALA A 79 -11.04 13.16 -19.74
CA ALA A 79 -10.98 11.71 -19.92
C ALA A 79 -12.40 11.16 -20.14
N GLY A 80 -12.54 9.92 -20.60
CA GLY A 80 -13.85 9.34 -20.93
C GLY A 80 -14.08 9.25 -22.42
N GLY A 81 -15.27 8.80 -22.80
CA GLY A 81 -15.65 8.45 -24.17
C GLY A 81 -16.04 6.98 -24.27
N THR A 82 -16.83 6.62 -25.27
CA THR A 82 -17.36 5.26 -25.47
C THR A 82 -16.26 4.20 -25.65
N ASP A 83 -15.08 4.61 -26.10
CA ASP A 83 -13.89 3.78 -26.32
C ASP A 83 -12.93 3.74 -25.12
N ASN A 84 -13.06 4.67 -24.18
CA ASN A 84 -12.21 4.76 -23.01
C ASN A 84 -12.98 5.36 -21.80
N PRO A 85 -13.99 4.64 -21.27
CA PRO A 85 -14.77 5.09 -20.11
C PRO A 85 -13.86 5.46 -18.94
N HIS A 86 -14.10 6.63 -18.33
CA HIS A 86 -13.29 7.09 -17.21
C HIS A 86 -13.81 6.58 -15.87
N ILE A 87 -15.12 6.38 -15.75
CA ILE A 87 -15.80 5.98 -14.51
C ILE A 87 -16.67 4.75 -14.81
N GLY A 88 -16.20 3.56 -14.45
CA GLY A 88 -16.93 2.31 -14.72
C GLY A 88 -17.27 2.16 -16.21
N ASP A 89 -18.53 1.88 -16.50
CA ASP A 89 -19.05 1.78 -17.87
C ASP A 89 -19.68 3.10 -18.38
N ASP A 90 -19.46 4.24 -17.68
CA ASP A 90 -20.01 5.54 -18.06
C ASP A 90 -19.21 6.14 -19.25
N PRO A 91 -19.83 6.32 -20.43
CA PRO A 91 -19.15 6.82 -21.63
C PRO A 91 -18.91 8.34 -21.62
N SER A 92 -19.40 9.06 -20.59
CA SER A 92 -19.35 10.52 -20.54
C SER A 92 -17.92 11.09 -20.54
N ILE A 93 -17.78 12.34 -21.02
CA ILE A 93 -16.50 13.05 -21.07
C ILE A 93 -16.31 13.89 -19.81
N PHE A 94 -15.39 13.50 -18.93
CA PHE A 94 -15.15 14.15 -17.64
C PHE A 94 -13.95 15.08 -17.64
N ILE A 95 -14.07 16.22 -16.96
CA ILE A 95 -12.92 17.05 -16.59
C ILE A 95 -12.08 16.34 -15.53
N THR A 96 -10.82 16.03 -15.83
CA THR A 96 -9.91 15.35 -14.90
C THR A 96 -8.93 16.29 -14.20
N LYS A 97 -8.70 17.46 -14.78
CA LYS A 97 -7.74 18.45 -14.23
C LYS A 97 -8.08 19.85 -14.70
N ILE A 98 -7.98 20.81 -13.79
CA ILE A 98 -7.92 22.25 -14.11
C ILE A 98 -6.45 22.69 -14.00
N ILE A 99 -5.94 23.38 -15.02
CA ILE A 99 -4.54 23.81 -15.10
C ILE A 99 -4.41 25.18 -14.41
N PRO A 100 -3.63 25.30 -13.32
CA PRO A 100 -3.43 26.57 -12.63
C PRO A 100 -2.93 27.66 -13.57
N GLY A 101 -3.56 28.84 -13.50
CA GLY A 101 -3.26 29.98 -14.37
C GLY A 101 -3.79 29.88 -15.80
N GLY A 102 -4.43 28.77 -16.21
CA GLY A 102 -5.11 28.62 -17.51
C GLY A 102 -6.51 29.24 -17.53
N ALA A 103 -7.14 29.32 -18.71
CA ALA A 103 -8.42 30.00 -18.91
C ALA A 103 -9.55 29.46 -18.01
N ALA A 104 -9.71 28.13 -17.91
CA ALA A 104 -10.70 27.53 -17.01
C ALA A 104 -10.45 27.82 -15.52
N ALA A 105 -9.18 27.90 -15.10
CA ALA A 105 -8.83 28.25 -13.71
C ALA A 105 -9.10 29.73 -13.40
N GLN A 106 -8.90 30.61 -14.39
CA GLN A 106 -9.17 32.05 -14.26
C GLN A 106 -10.67 32.35 -14.23
N ASP A 107 -11.48 31.62 -15.01
CA ASP A 107 -12.95 31.72 -14.95
C ASP A 107 -13.51 31.14 -13.63
N GLY A 108 -12.97 30.01 -13.19
CA GLY A 108 -13.25 29.42 -11.87
C GLY A 108 -14.58 28.68 -11.73
N ARG A 109 -15.44 28.65 -12.76
CA ARG A 109 -16.73 27.91 -12.70
C ARG A 109 -16.61 26.43 -13.05
N LEU A 110 -15.64 26.06 -13.91
CA LEU A 110 -15.42 24.69 -14.35
C LEU A 110 -14.70 23.88 -13.26
N ARG A 111 -15.20 22.68 -12.95
CA ARG A 111 -14.70 21.84 -11.85
C ARG A 111 -14.20 20.50 -12.35
N VAL A 112 -13.30 19.88 -11.58
CA VAL A 112 -12.94 18.46 -11.78
C VAL A 112 -14.19 17.62 -11.53
N ASN A 113 -14.38 16.57 -12.32
CA ASN A 113 -15.55 15.68 -12.39
C ASN A 113 -16.81 16.28 -13.02
N ASP A 114 -16.77 17.50 -13.56
CA ASP A 114 -17.83 17.96 -14.46
C ASP A 114 -17.85 17.07 -15.71
N SER A 115 -19.04 16.61 -16.11
CA SER A 115 -19.25 15.90 -17.37
C SER A 115 -19.57 16.90 -18.46
N ILE A 116 -18.77 16.98 -19.52
CA ILE A 116 -19.08 17.80 -20.69
C ILE A 116 -20.17 17.09 -21.51
N VAL A 117 -21.25 17.81 -21.77
CA VAL A 117 -22.41 17.34 -22.55
C VAL A 117 -22.37 17.95 -23.95
N PHE A 118 -22.05 19.24 -24.05
CA PHE A 118 -21.88 19.92 -25.33
C PHE A 118 -20.63 20.80 -25.35
N VAL A 119 -20.01 20.87 -26.51
CA VAL A 119 -18.95 21.81 -26.86
C VAL A 119 -19.45 22.67 -28.01
N ASN A 120 -19.73 23.95 -27.74
CA ASN A 120 -20.53 24.82 -28.59
C ASN A 120 -21.85 24.13 -28.96
N ASP A 121 -22.03 23.80 -30.24
CA ASP A 121 -23.22 23.16 -30.78
C ASP A 121 -23.00 21.66 -31.05
N VAL A 122 -21.87 21.08 -30.62
CA VAL A 122 -21.50 19.66 -30.79
C VAL A 122 -21.83 18.87 -29.53
N ASP A 123 -22.67 17.84 -29.65
CA ASP A 123 -23.00 16.88 -28.57
C ASP A 123 -21.85 15.88 -28.38
N VAL A 124 -21.39 15.71 -27.14
CA VAL A 124 -20.24 14.85 -26.80
C VAL A 124 -20.57 13.79 -25.75
N ARG A 125 -21.85 13.49 -25.49
CA ARG A 125 -22.25 12.50 -24.47
C ARG A 125 -21.85 11.05 -24.79
N GLU A 126 -22.02 10.65 -26.04
CA GLU A 126 -21.88 9.26 -26.52
C GLU A 126 -20.89 9.19 -27.68
N VAL A 127 -19.74 9.81 -27.50
CA VAL A 127 -18.70 9.88 -28.53
C VAL A 127 -17.42 9.22 -28.06
N THR A 128 -16.55 8.83 -29.00
CA THR A 128 -15.19 8.39 -28.65
C THR A 128 -14.40 9.57 -28.07
N HIS A 129 -13.39 9.26 -27.25
CA HIS A 129 -12.50 10.26 -26.66
C HIS A 129 -11.91 11.19 -27.71
N SER A 130 -11.52 10.63 -28.87
CA SER A 130 -10.97 11.37 -30.00
C SER A 130 -11.91 12.44 -30.56
N LEU A 131 -13.21 12.13 -30.69
CA LEU A 131 -14.22 13.04 -31.21
C LEU A 131 -14.50 14.19 -30.23
N ALA A 132 -14.48 13.92 -28.92
CA ALA A 132 -14.60 14.97 -27.91
C ALA A 132 -13.40 15.94 -27.95
N VAL A 133 -12.19 15.42 -28.15
CA VAL A 133 -10.97 16.23 -28.33
C VAL A 133 -11.05 17.08 -29.60
N GLU A 134 -11.55 16.51 -30.70
CA GLU A 134 -11.72 17.22 -31.97
C GLU A 134 -12.73 18.37 -31.82
N ALA A 135 -13.89 18.12 -31.20
CA ALA A 135 -14.88 19.15 -30.89
C ALA A 135 -14.28 20.32 -30.09
N LEU A 136 -13.45 20.03 -29.08
CA LEU A 136 -12.76 21.05 -28.27
C LEU A 136 -11.66 21.80 -29.05
N LYS A 137 -11.05 21.20 -30.08
CA LYS A 137 -10.05 21.87 -30.94
C LYS A 137 -10.71 22.79 -31.95
N GLU A 138 -11.79 22.34 -32.58
CA GLU A 138 -12.52 23.07 -33.63
C GLU A 138 -13.48 24.14 -33.09
N ALA A 139 -13.74 24.16 -31.79
CA ALA A 139 -14.62 25.13 -31.14
C ALA A 139 -14.19 26.61 -31.25
N GLY A 140 -13.00 26.89 -31.80
CA GLY A 140 -12.53 28.26 -32.05
C GLY A 140 -12.04 28.99 -30.79
N PRO A 141 -11.97 30.34 -30.83
CA PRO A 141 -11.40 31.16 -29.77
C PRO A 141 -12.33 31.33 -28.55
N VAL A 142 -13.64 31.19 -28.73
CA VAL A 142 -14.62 31.24 -27.63
C VAL A 142 -15.35 29.91 -27.60
N VAL A 143 -15.28 29.21 -26.48
CA VAL A 143 -15.81 27.85 -26.32
C VAL A 143 -16.90 27.87 -25.24
N ARG A 144 -18.12 27.53 -25.64
CA ARG A 144 -19.27 27.36 -24.74
C ARG A 144 -19.37 25.88 -24.37
N LEU A 145 -19.23 25.57 -23.10
CA LEU A 145 -19.36 24.22 -22.57
C LEU A 145 -20.69 24.11 -21.84
N TYR A 146 -21.47 23.09 -22.16
CA TYR A 146 -22.57 22.66 -21.30
C TYR A 146 -22.07 21.49 -20.47
N VAL A 147 -21.99 21.69 -19.15
CA VAL A 147 -21.51 20.67 -18.23
C VAL A 147 -22.64 20.16 -17.36
N LEU A 148 -22.66 18.85 -17.14
CA LEU A 148 -23.53 18.16 -16.21
C LEU A 148 -22.72 17.83 -14.97
N ARG A 149 -23.19 18.29 -13.82
CA ARG A 149 -22.61 17.94 -12.52
C ARG A 149 -23.69 17.38 -11.62
N ARG A 150 -23.31 16.40 -10.81
CA ARG A 150 -24.17 15.98 -9.70
C ARG A 150 -24.20 17.12 -8.71
N ARG A 151 -25.39 17.58 -8.31
CA ARG A 151 -25.49 18.46 -7.16
C ARG A 151 -24.83 17.75 -5.99
N PRO A 152 -23.93 18.41 -5.25
CA PRO A 152 -23.56 17.87 -3.96
C PRO A 152 -24.87 17.72 -3.19
N PRO A 153 -25.22 16.52 -2.73
CA PRO A 153 -26.40 16.35 -1.90
C PRO A 153 -26.30 17.35 -0.76
N SER A 154 -27.44 17.88 -0.30
CA SER A 154 -27.47 18.84 0.79
C SER A 154 -26.83 18.23 2.05
N GLU A 155 -25.52 18.45 2.19
CA GLU A 155 -24.74 17.93 3.30
C GLU A 155 -25.25 18.59 4.58
N ARG A 156 -25.68 17.79 5.56
CA ARG A 156 -26.10 18.33 6.84
C ARG A 156 -24.87 18.82 7.60
N VAL A 157 -24.53 20.08 7.40
CA VAL A 157 -23.41 20.72 8.06
C VAL A 157 -23.73 20.96 9.54
N THR A 158 -22.86 20.48 10.41
CA THR A 158 -22.97 20.65 11.86
C THR A 158 -21.70 21.31 12.38
N GLN A 159 -21.83 22.16 13.40
CA GLN A 159 -20.68 22.71 14.12
C GLN A 159 -20.51 21.99 15.46
N ILE A 160 -19.33 21.40 15.68
CA ILE A 160 -18.98 20.65 16.87
C ILE A 160 -17.96 21.46 17.67
N LYS A 161 -18.20 21.66 18.96
CA LYS A 161 -17.25 22.27 19.89
C LYS A 161 -16.60 21.17 20.72
N LEU A 162 -15.32 20.91 20.51
CA LEU A 162 -14.54 19.94 21.28
C LEU A 162 -13.61 20.65 22.26
N MET A 163 -13.41 20.04 23.43
CA MET A 163 -12.32 20.41 24.34
C MET A 163 -11.19 19.39 24.20
N LYS A 164 -9.99 19.87 23.88
CA LYS A 164 -8.80 19.05 23.65
C LYS A 164 -8.45 18.28 24.92
N GLY A 165 -8.34 16.96 24.80
CA GLY A 165 -7.92 16.09 25.91
C GLY A 165 -6.39 16.04 26.05
N PRO A 166 -5.86 15.29 27.03
CA PRO A 166 -4.42 15.13 27.25
C PRO A 166 -3.69 14.51 26.04
N LYS A 167 -4.42 13.80 25.16
CA LYS A 167 -3.92 13.22 23.90
C LYS A 167 -4.46 13.92 22.65
N GLY A 168 -4.92 15.16 22.75
CA GLY A 168 -5.47 15.92 21.62
C GLY A 168 -6.98 15.73 21.42
N LEU A 169 -7.43 15.83 20.16
CA LEU A 169 -8.85 15.79 19.79
C LEU A 169 -9.43 14.37 19.72
N GLY A 170 -8.59 13.33 19.63
CA GLY A 170 -9.06 11.94 19.73
C GLY A 170 -9.70 11.39 18.46
N PHE A 171 -9.25 11.80 17.27
CA PHE A 171 -9.65 11.22 15.98
C PHE A 171 -8.49 11.28 14.97
N SER A 172 -8.56 10.47 13.91
CA SER A 172 -7.63 10.44 12.78
C SER A 172 -8.30 10.98 11.52
N ILE A 173 -7.52 11.58 10.63
CA ILE A 173 -8.00 12.10 9.34
C ILE A 173 -7.26 11.45 8.16
N ALA A 174 -7.89 11.45 7.00
CA ALA A 174 -7.27 11.17 5.70
C ALA A 174 -7.86 12.09 4.63
N GLY A 175 -7.22 12.17 3.47
CA GLY A 175 -7.64 13.07 2.39
C GLY A 175 -6.78 14.32 2.31
N GLY A 176 -7.09 15.18 1.35
CA GLY A 176 -6.31 16.36 0.99
C GLY A 176 -5.79 16.29 -0.44
N VAL A 177 -5.45 17.45 -0.99
CA VAL A 177 -4.87 17.58 -2.34
C VAL A 177 -3.58 16.75 -2.43
N GLY A 178 -3.50 15.88 -3.44
CA GLY A 178 -2.37 14.97 -3.64
C GLY A 178 -2.37 13.72 -2.75
N ASN A 179 -3.33 13.57 -1.83
CA ASN A 179 -3.48 12.39 -0.96
C ASN A 179 -4.98 12.09 -0.71
N GLN A 180 -5.71 11.81 -1.80
CA GLN A 180 -7.15 11.60 -1.78
C GLN A 180 -7.54 10.35 -0.99
N HIS A 181 -8.50 10.48 -0.05
CA HIS A 181 -9.08 9.35 0.66
C HIS A 181 -10.24 8.73 -0.12
N VAL A 182 -11.03 9.59 -0.78
CA VAL A 182 -12.08 9.21 -1.72
C VAL A 182 -11.59 9.62 -3.12
N PRO A 183 -11.54 8.70 -4.11
CA PRO A 183 -11.06 9.02 -5.45
C PRO A 183 -11.83 10.21 -6.06
N GLY A 184 -11.09 11.22 -6.53
CA GLY A 184 -11.68 12.43 -7.12
C GLY A 184 -12.19 13.47 -6.11
N ASP A 185 -12.07 13.22 -4.80
CA ASP A 185 -12.42 14.17 -3.75
C ASP A 185 -11.19 14.53 -2.89
N ASN A 186 -10.84 15.82 -2.87
CA ASN A 186 -9.70 16.36 -2.11
C ASN A 186 -10.05 16.65 -0.65
N SER A 187 -11.24 16.31 -0.18
CA SER A 187 -11.72 16.66 1.15
C SER A 187 -11.00 15.90 2.27
N ILE A 188 -11.05 16.47 3.47
CA ILE A 188 -10.52 15.84 4.70
C ILE A 188 -11.63 15.04 5.39
N TYR A 189 -11.40 13.76 5.62
CA TYR A 189 -12.35 12.84 6.25
C TYR A 189 -11.85 12.28 7.56
N VAL A 190 -12.75 12.04 8.51
CA VAL A 190 -12.47 11.31 9.73
C VAL A 190 -12.38 9.81 9.42
N THR A 191 -11.23 9.19 9.68
CA THR A 191 -11.01 7.75 9.43
C THR A 191 -11.09 6.90 10.69
N LYS A 192 -10.94 7.51 11.86
CA LYS A 192 -10.95 6.79 13.14
C LYS A 192 -11.33 7.73 14.27
N ILE A 193 -12.14 7.24 15.20
CA ILE A 193 -12.36 7.89 16.51
C ILE A 193 -11.61 7.08 17.57
N ILE A 194 -10.85 7.77 18.44
CA ILE A 194 -10.04 7.14 19.50
C ILE A 194 -10.90 6.99 20.74
N GLU A 195 -11.12 5.74 21.17
CA GLU A 195 -11.88 5.41 22.38
C GLU A 195 -11.31 6.14 23.62
N GLY A 196 -12.21 6.75 24.40
CA GLY A 196 -11.85 7.60 25.54
C GLY A 196 -11.29 8.99 25.19
N GLY A 197 -11.07 9.29 23.90
CA GLY A 197 -10.61 10.59 23.40
C GLY A 197 -11.68 11.70 23.51
N ALA A 198 -11.31 12.94 23.16
CA ALA A 198 -12.23 14.08 23.24
C ALA A 198 -13.43 13.95 22.26
N ALA A 199 -13.17 13.59 20.99
CA ALA A 199 -14.22 13.35 20.02
C ALA A 199 -15.12 12.15 20.38
N HIS A 200 -14.54 11.06 20.92
CA HIS A 200 -15.31 9.91 21.40
C HIS A 200 -16.24 10.27 22.56
N ARG A 201 -15.76 11.09 23.51
CA ARG A 201 -16.57 11.54 24.66
C ARG A 201 -17.68 12.52 24.27
N ASP A 202 -17.45 13.34 23.24
CA ASP A 202 -18.49 14.25 22.70
C ASP A 202 -19.53 13.49 21.86
N GLY A 203 -19.11 12.48 21.10
CA GLY A 203 -19.99 11.53 20.40
C GLY A 203 -20.69 12.06 19.14
N ARG A 204 -20.55 13.35 18.81
CA ARG A 204 -21.19 13.93 17.60
C ARG A 204 -20.36 13.76 16.32
N LEU A 205 -19.04 13.59 16.44
CA LEU A 205 -18.15 13.34 15.32
C LEU A 205 -18.09 11.84 15.02
N GLN A 206 -18.33 11.46 13.77
CA GLN A 206 -18.39 10.07 13.34
C GLN A 206 -17.29 9.76 12.31
N ILE A 207 -16.95 8.47 12.17
CA ILE A 207 -16.09 8.00 11.09
C ILE A 207 -16.82 8.22 9.76
N GLY A 208 -16.13 8.77 8.76
CA GLY A 208 -16.68 9.15 7.47
C GLY A 208 -17.15 10.61 7.38
N ASP A 209 -17.21 11.35 8.50
CA ASP A 209 -17.53 12.79 8.46
C ASP A 209 -16.45 13.57 7.71
N LYS A 210 -16.89 14.51 6.86
CA LYS A 210 -16.04 15.45 6.15
C LYS A 210 -15.81 16.69 7.01
N ILE A 211 -14.55 17.04 7.27
CA ILE A 211 -14.19 18.23 8.03
C ILE A 211 -14.01 19.40 7.06
N LEU A 212 -14.95 20.35 7.11
CA LEU A 212 -14.97 21.53 6.26
C LEU A 212 -14.09 22.66 6.82
N ALA A 213 -14.01 22.79 8.14
CA ALA A 213 -13.21 23.83 8.78
C ALA A 213 -12.80 23.47 10.21
N VAL A 214 -11.69 24.06 10.66
CA VAL A 214 -11.20 24.03 12.03
C VAL A 214 -11.04 25.47 12.52
N ASN A 215 -11.84 25.85 13.51
CA ASN A 215 -12.03 27.23 13.96
C ASN A 215 -12.42 28.14 12.79
N HIS A 216 -11.52 29.05 12.40
CA HIS A 216 -11.71 29.98 11.28
C HIS A 216 -10.96 29.54 10.00
N VAL A 217 -10.25 28.41 10.04
CA VAL A 217 -9.46 27.90 8.92
C VAL A 217 -10.30 26.93 8.11
N SER A 218 -10.53 27.24 6.83
CA SER A 218 -11.16 26.33 5.87
C SER A 218 -10.22 25.17 5.54
N LEU A 219 -10.76 23.97 5.40
CA LEU A 219 -10.03 22.76 4.98
C LEU A 219 -10.44 22.28 3.58
N GLU A 220 -11.13 23.11 2.80
CA GLU A 220 -11.46 22.80 1.40
C GLU A 220 -10.21 22.89 0.52
N ASP A 221 -10.02 21.88 -0.35
CA ASP A 221 -8.90 21.76 -1.32
C ASP A 221 -7.51 22.06 -0.74
N ILE A 222 -7.28 21.62 0.50
CA ILE A 222 -6.03 21.82 1.22
C ILE A 222 -5.12 20.58 1.12
N LEU A 223 -3.80 20.75 1.22
CA LEU A 223 -2.88 19.63 1.36
C LEU A 223 -3.13 18.89 2.68
N HIS A 224 -2.91 17.57 2.68
CA HIS A 224 -3.09 16.75 3.89
C HIS A 224 -2.28 17.28 5.09
N GLU A 225 -1.04 17.71 4.84
CA GLU A 225 -0.14 18.23 5.86
C GLU A 225 -0.66 19.52 6.51
N ASP A 226 -1.23 20.43 5.72
CA ASP A 226 -1.77 21.69 6.21
C ASP A 226 -3.04 21.47 7.04
N ALA A 227 -3.87 20.48 6.70
CA ALA A 227 -4.99 20.07 7.54
C ALA A 227 -4.53 19.53 8.90
N VAL A 228 -3.44 18.75 8.92
CA VAL A 228 -2.83 18.27 10.17
C VAL A 228 -2.27 19.43 11.00
N VAL A 229 -1.62 20.41 10.36
CA VAL A 229 -1.13 21.62 11.01
C VAL A 229 -2.30 22.41 11.62
N ALA A 230 -3.38 22.62 10.87
CA ALA A 230 -4.57 23.34 11.34
C ALA A 230 -5.23 22.66 12.56
N LEU A 231 -5.29 21.32 12.59
CA LEU A 231 -5.84 20.55 13.72
C LEU A 231 -4.89 20.48 14.94
N LYS A 232 -3.58 20.52 14.72
CA LYS A 232 -2.58 20.52 15.80
C LYS A 232 -2.45 21.89 16.45
N ASN A 233 -2.43 22.95 15.65
CA ASN A 233 -2.22 24.35 16.06
C ASN A 233 -3.52 25.03 16.51
N THR A 234 -4.25 24.37 17.40
CA THR A 234 -5.47 24.89 18.03
C THR A 234 -5.27 25.06 19.53
N GLY A 235 -6.00 26.00 20.13
CA GLY A 235 -6.14 26.10 21.58
C GLY A 235 -6.90 24.92 22.20
N GLU A 236 -7.18 25.03 23.50
CA GLU A 236 -7.91 23.99 24.27
C GLU A 236 -9.34 23.77 23.75
N VAL A 237 -9.98 24.82 23.23
CA VAL A 237 -11.31 24.75 22.62
C VAL A 237 -11.17 24.78 21.11
N VAL A 238 -11.79 23.81 20.43
CA VAL A 238 -11.75 23.67 18.98
C VAL A 238 -13.17 23.59 18.43
N TYR A 239 -13.46 24.41 17.42
CA TYR A 239 -14.71 24.36 16.68
C TYR A 239 -14.47 23.64 15.35
N LEU A 240 -15.15 22.54 15.10
CA LEU A 240 -15.13 21.84 13.82
C LEU A 240 -16.42 22.12 13.08
N LYS A 241 -16.32 22.49 11.80
CA LYS A 241 -17.46 22.48 10.88
C LYS A 241 -17.38 21.18 10.10
N VAL A 242 -18.39 20.32 10.24
CA VAL A 242 -18.38 18.97 9.67
C VAL A 242 -19.63 18.70 8.85
N ALA A 243 -19.50 17.89 7.80
CA ALA A 243 -20.58 17.41 6.97
C ALA A 243 -20.69 15.88 7.11
N ALA A 244 -21.90 15.39 7.39
CA ALA A 244 -22.17 13.95 7.42
C ALA A 244 -22.23 13.39 5.99
N PRO A 245 -21.69 12.18 5.74
CA PRO A 245 -21.65 11.60 4.40
C PRO A 245 -23.06 11.31 3.87
N THR A 246 -23.30 11.61 2.59
CA THR A 246 -24.55 11.23 1.91
C THR A 246 -24.41 9.83 1.30
N THR A 247 -25.38 8.97 1.57
CA THR A 247 -25.44 7.52 1.31
C THR A 247 -25.48 7.07 -0.17
N GLN A 248 -24.81 7.74 -1.11
CA GLN A 248 -24.92 7.41 -2.55
C GLN A 248 -23.61 7.04 -3.29
N TYR A 249 -22.45 6.97 -2.62
CA TYR A 249 -21.18 6.51 -3.23
C TYR A 249 -20.54 5.29 -2.54
N MET A 250 -21.35 4.46 -1.87
CA MET A 250 -20.91 3.16 -1.35
C MET A 250 -21.41 2.05 -2.28
N HIS A 251 -20.47 1.26 -2.83
CA HIS A 251 -20.72 0.06 -3.62
C HIS A 251 -21.60 -0.92 -2.81
N PRO A 252 -22.50 -1.73 -3.41
CA PRO A 252 -23.35 -2.67 -2.67
C PRO A 252 -22.60 -3.71 -1.83
N ALA A 253 -21.29 -3.88 -2.04
CA ALA A 253 -20.41 -4.70 -1.20
C ALA A 253 -20.04 -4.02 0.13
N ASP A 254 -20.02 -2.68 0.17
CA ASP A 254 -19.89 -1.89 1.40
C ASP A 254 -21.26 -1.66 2.08
N ARG A 255 -22.37 -2.06 1.43
CA ARG A 255 -23.70 -2.17 2.06
C ARG A 255 -23.90 -3.44 2.89
N TYR A 256 -22.89 -4.29 2.98
CA TYR A 256 -22.87 -5.46 3.86
C TYR A 256 -21.70 -5.38 4.85
N SER A 257 -21.61 -4.29 5.60
CA SER A 257 -21.64 -4.53 7.04
C SER A 257 -23.12 -4.62 7.42
N PRO A 258 -23.59 -5.71 8.04
CA PRO A 258 -24.96 -5.77 8.53
C PRO A 258 -25.22 -4.48 9.33
N PRO A 259 -26.42 -3.90 9.27
CA PRO A 259 -26.78 -2.89 10.25
C PRO A 259 -26.49 -3.50 11.62
N ASP A 260 -25.60 -2.86 12.37
CA ASP A 260 -25.35 -3.19 13.76
C ASP A 260 -26.64 -2.79 14.52
N LEU A 261 -27.61 -3.70 14.43
CA LEU A 261 -28.80 -3.79 15.27
C LEU A 261 -28.41 -3.98 16.75
N THR A 262 -27.12 -4.14 17.04
CA THR A 262 -26.51 -3.97 18.36
C THR A 262 -26.68 -2.56 18.92
N SER A 263 -27.06 -1.56 18.11
CA SER A 263 -27.49 -0.25 18.64
C SER A 263 -28.72 -0.33 19.56
N TYR A 264 -29.48 -1.43 19.53
CA TYR A 264 -30.61 -1.70 20.43
C TYR A 264 -30.37 -2.82 21.45
N ILE A 265 -29.20 -3.46 21.43
CA ILE A 265 -28.79 -4.37 22.50
C ILE A 265 -27.51 -3.82 23.10
N ARG A 266 -27.66 -3.11 24.21
CA ARG A 266 -26.57 -2.83 25.15
C ARG A 266 -26.04 -4.18 25.68
N GLU A 267 -25.26 -4.91 24.89
CA GLU A 267 -24.39 -5.95 25.44
C GLU A 267 -23.20 -5.24 26.07
N ASN A 268 -23.40 -4.82 27.31
CA ASN A 268 -22.30 -4.35 28.13
C ASN A 268 -21.40 -5.56 28.42
N LYS A 269 -20.09 -5.40 28.31
CA LYS A 269 -19.15 -6.40 28.86
C LYS A 269 -19.54 -6.72 30.30
N GLY A 270 -19.84 -8.00 30.57
CA GLY A 270 -20.32 -8.49 31.86
C GLY A 270 -21.76 -9.01 31.89
N ASP A 271 -22.42 -9.14 30.74
CA ASP A 271 -23.69 -9.85 30.63
C ASP A 271 -23.51 -11.38 30.77
N GLN A 272 -24.27 -11.99 31.69
CA GLN A 272 -24.42 -13.44 31.76
C GLN A 272 -25.55 -13.87 30.83
N ILE A 273 -25.25 -14.72 29.85
CA ILE A 273 -26.28 -15.31 28.99
C ILE A 273 -27.09 -16.34 29.79
N LEU A 274 -28.37 -16.08 29.97
CA LEU A 274 -29.31 -16.93 30.69
C LEU A 274 -30.00 -17.92 29.76
N SER A 275 -30.28 -17.56 28.51
CA SER A 275 -30.82 -18.49 27.52
C SER A 275 -30.61 -18.04 26.08
N VAL A 276 -30.61 -18.98 25.14
CA VAL A 276 -30.52 -18.74 23.69
C VAL A 276 -31.63 -19.50 22.99
N ASN A 277 -32.50 -18.81 22.26
CA ASN A 277 -33.69 -19.37 21.58
C ASN A 277 -34.58 -20.24 22.49
N GLY A 278 -34.67 -19.87 23.78
CA GLY A 278 -35.43 -20.61 24.79
C GLY A 278 -34.69 -21.77 25.46
N VAL A 279 -33.45 -22.07 25.05
CA VAL A 279 -32.57 -23.04 25.73
C VAL A 279 -31.91 -22.37 26.93
N ASP A 280 -32.20 -22.85 28.14
CA ASP A 280 -31.65 -22.31 29.39
C ASP A 280 -30.16 -22.64 29.54
N LEU A 281 -29.35 -21.61 29.78
CA LEU A 281 -27.89 -21.67 29.91
C LEU A 281 -27.37 -21.29 31.31
N ARG A 282 -28.25 -21.04 32.29
CA ARG A 282 -27.86 -20.62 33.65
C ARG A 282 -26.86 -21.54 34.35
N TYR A 283 -26.92 -22.84 34.03
CA TYR A 283 -26.05 -23.89 34.57
C TYR A 283 -25.40 -24.74 33.48
N ALA A 284 -25.38 -24.26 32.24
CA ALA A 284 -24.82 -25.00 31.12
C ALA A 284 -23.30 -25.08 31.22
N THR A 285 -22.74 -26.22 30.84
CA THR A 285 -21.30 -26.35 30.61
C THR A 285 -20.88 -25.55 29.38
N HIS A 286 -19.58 -25.23 29.26
CA HIS A 286 -19.05 -24.47 28.12
C HIS A 286 -19.45 -25.08 26.78
N GLU A 287 -19.36 -26.41 26.66
CA GLU A 287 -19.70 -27.13 25.43
C GLU A 287 -21.20 -27.07 25.11
N GLN A 288 -22.07 -27.16 26.13
CA GLN A 288 -23.52 -27.03 25.96
C GLN A 288 -23.92 -25.61 25.55
N ALA A 289 -23.30 -24.58 26.13
CA ALA A 289 -23.54 -23.19 25.76
C ALA A 289 -23.04 -22.89 24.33
N ALA A 290 -21.86 -23.40 23.95
CA ALA A 290 -21.33 -23.26 22.60
C ALA A 290 -22.21 -23.98 21.56
N ALA A 291 -22.72 -25.18 21.88
CA ALA A 291 -23.63 -25.92 21.01
C ALA A 291 -24.98 -25.20 20.82
N ALA A 292 -25.52 -24.58 21.88
CA ALA A 292 -26.76 -23.81 21.81
C ALA A 292 -26.61 -22.56 20.91
N LEU A 293 -25.47 -21.88 20.96
CA LEU A 293 -25.16 -20.74 20.09
C LEU A 293 -24.90 -21.17 18.64
N LYS A 294 -24.16 -22.26 18.43
CA LYS A 294 -23.81 -22.76 17.09
C LYS A 294 -25.02 -23.25 16.30
N ASN A 295 -26.04 -23.75 16.99
CA ASN A 295 -27.26 -24.29 16.38
C ASN A 295 -28.44 -23.28 16.38
N ALA A 296 -28.21 -22.02 16.75
CA ALA A 296 -29.28 -21.03 16.90
C ALA A 296 -29.93 -20.54 15.58
N GLY A 297 -29.45 -21.02 14.41
CA GLY A 297 -30.00 -20.64 13.11
C GLY A 297 -29.78 -19.17 12.75
N GLN A 298 -30.50 -18.66 11.76
CA GLN A 298 -30.32 -17.27 11.27
C GLN A 298 -30.91 -16.20 12.20
N MET A 299 -31.85 -16.55 13.09
CA MET A 299 -32.47 -15.63 14.04
C MET A 299 -32.24 -16.12 15.47
N VAL A 300 -31.51 -15.32 16.25
CA VAL A 300 -31.08 -15.68 17.62
C VAL A 300 -31.71 -14.71 18.62
N THR A 301 -32.49 -15.25 19.55
CA THR A 301 -33.05 -14.56 20.70
C THR A 301 -32.22 -14.90 21.92
N ILE A 302 -31.50 -13.93 22.47
CA ILE A 302 -30.66 -14.12 23.65
C ILE A 302 -31.31 -13.41 24.83
N VAL A 303 -31.48 -14.12 25.94
CA VAL A 303 -31.83 -13.52 27.23
C VAL A 303 -30.55 -13.45 28.04
N ALA A 304 -30.07 -12.24 28.31
CA ALA A 304 -28.87 -12.01 29.10
C ALA A 304 -29.18 -11.12 30.31
N GLN A 305 -28.37 -11.24 31.36
CA GLN A 305 -28.46 -10.44 32.57
C GLN A 305 -27.15 -9.71 32.80
N TYR A 306 -27.19 -8.37 32.84
CA TYR A 306 -26.02 -7.55 33.14
C TYR A 306 -25.58 -7.72 34.60
N ARG A 307 -24.34 -8.23 34.78
CA ARG A 307 -23.71 -8.43 36.09
C ARG A 307 -22.29 -7.84 36.10
N PRO A 308 -22.16 -6.51 36.05
CA PRO A 308 -20.86 -5.84 35.96
C PRO A 308 -19.97 -6.14 37.15
N GLU A 309 -20.50 -6.28 38.37
CA GLU A 309 -19.66 -6.54 39.55
C GLU A 309 -19.05 -7.94 39.55
N GLU A 310 -19.75 -8.95 39.02
CA GLU A 310 -19.22 -10.31 38.88
C GLU A 310 -18.21 -10.39 37.75
N TYR A 311 -18.47 -9.69 36.64
CA TYR A 311 -17.52 -9.57 35.53
C TYR A 311 -16.25 -8.83 35.94
N SER A 312 -16.34 -7.73 36.69
CA SER A 312 -15.18 -7.02 37.22
C SER A 312 -14.39 -7.86 38.23
N ARG A 313 -15.05 -8.72 39.05
CA ARG A 313 -14.33 -9.69 39.90
C ARG A 313 -13.65 -10.78 39.09
N PHE A 314 -14.26 -11.22 37.99
CA PHE A 314 -13.66 -12.19 37.07
C PHE A 314 -12.48 -11.59 36.31
N GLU A 315 -12.61 -10.37 35.77
CA GLU A 315 -11.52 -9.62 35.14
C GLU A 315 -10.42 -9.29 36.14
N ALA A 316 -10.75 -8.90 37.38
CA ALA A 316 -9.76 -8.72 38.44
C ALA A 316 -9.06 -10.04 38.77
N LYS A 317 -9.77 -11.19 38.80
CA LYS A 317 -9.13 -12.49 39.00
C LYS A 317 -8.25 -12.92 37.82
N ILE A 318 -8.64 -12.61 36.58
CA ILE A 318 -7.82 -12.80 35.37
C ILE A 318 -6.62 -11.85 35.38
N HIS A 319 -6.81 -10.61 35.82
CA HIS A 319 -5.76 -9.60 35.94
C HIS A 319 -4.79 -9.96 37.06
N ASP A 320 -5.27 -10.43 38.21
CA ASP A 320 -4.48 -10.95 39.32
C ASP A 320 -3.77 -12.24 38.92
N LEU A 321 -4.39 -13.13 38.13
CA LEU A 321 -3.70 -14.27 37.53
C LEU A 321 -2.63 -13.82 36.52
N ARG A 322 -2.91 -12.81 35.69
CA ARG A 322 -1.94 -12.22 34.75
C ARG A 322 -0.82 -11.49 35.47
N GLU A 323 -1.11 -10.79 36.55
CA GLU A 323 -0.15 -10.13 37.43
C GLU A 323 0.61 -11.15 38.27
N GLN A 324 0.01 -12.27 38.68
CA GLN A 324 0.74 -13.38 39.28
C GLN A 324 1.62 -14.07 38.22
N MET A 325 1.23 -14.13 36.95
CA MET A 325 2.05 -14.62 35.84
C MET A 325 3.14 -13.60 35.43
N MET A 326 2.91 -12.29 35.59
CA MET A 326 3.86 -11.20 35.30
C MET A 326 4.78 -10.90 36.49
N ASN A 327 4.34 -11.06 37.74
CA ASN A 327 5.18 -10.95 38.94
C ASN A 327 5.84 -12.28 39.31
N ASN A 328 5.39 -13.42 38.78
CA ASN A 328 6.23 -14.61 38.59
C ASN A 328 7.10 -14.51 37.33
N SER A 329 7.03 -13.43 36.54
CA SER A 329 7.95 -13.21 35.40
C SER A 329 9.23 -12.45 35.76
N SER A 330 9.44 -12.14 37.04
CA SER A 330 10.79 -12.00 37.63
C SER A 330 11.35 -13.34 38.14
N GLY A 331 10.70 -14.46 37.80
CA GLY A 331 11.18 -15.79 38.20
C GLY A 331 10.44 -16.97 37.58
N SER A 332 10.22 -17.03 36.25
CA SER A 332 9.87 -18.30 35.56
C SER A 332 9.95 -18.28 34.01
N LEU A 333 11.00 -17.68 33.44
CA LEU A 333 11.62 -18.23 32.22
C LEU A 333 12.93 -18.96 32.54
N ARG A 334 13.21 -19.22 33.83
CA ARG A 334 14.26 -20.15 34.27
C ARG A 334 13.80 -21.60 34.08
N ALA A 335 13.64 -21.98 32.83
CA ALA A 335 13.61 -23.36 32.42
C ALA A 335 14.39 -23.48 31.11
N ASN A 336 15.72 -23.30 31.20
CA ASN A 336 16.74 -23.98 30.40
C ASN A 336 16.36 -24.30 28.93
N ARG A 337 15.77 -23.34 28.21
CA ARG A 337 15.40 -23.51 26.81
C ARG A 337 16.39 -22.70 26.00
N SER A 338 17.34 -23.41 25.40
CA SER A 338 18.16 -22.84 24.36
C SER A 338 17.28 -22.51 23.15
N PHE A 339 17.63 -21.46 22.42
CA PHE A 339 16.88 -21.00 21.25
C PHE A 339 17.83 -20.42 20.20
N TYR A 340 17.34 -20.24 18.99
CA TYR A 340 18.13 -19.73 17.87
C TYR A 340 17.69 -18.33 17.51
N LEU A 341 18.67 -17.44 17.32
CA LEU A 341 18.48 -16.06 16.93
C LEU A 341 19.15 -15.80 15.58
N ARG A 342 18.58 -14.91 14.79
CA ARG A 342 19.25 -14.27 13.67
C ARG A 342 19.63 -12.85 14.06
N ALA A 343 20.89 -12.48 13.88
CA ALA A 343 21.37 -11.14 14.15
C ALA A 343 20.88 -10.16 13.07
N LEU A 344 20.31 -9.02 13.47
CA LEU A 344 19.88 -7.96 12.56
C LEU A 344 20.83 -6.74 12.58
N PHE A 345 22.06 -6.95 13.04
CA PHE A 345 23.13 -5.95 13.11
C PHE A 345 24.49 -6.65 13.15
N ASP A 346 25.55 -5.90 12.85
CA ASP A 346 26.93 -6.35 13.01
C ASP A 346 27.41 -6.04 14.44
N TYR A 347 28.16 -6.96 15.05
CA TYR A 347 28.76 -6.78 16.36
C TYR A 347 30.26 -7.11 16.32
N ASP A 348 31.06 -6.10 16.64
CA ASP A 348 32.49 -6.23 16.91
C ASP A 348 32.74 -6.11 18.41
N LYS A 349 33.29 -7.16 19.01
CA LYS A 349 33.62 -7.27 20.44
C LYS A 349 34.61 -6.20 20.89
N GLN A 350 35.40 -5.63 19.98
CA GLN A 350 36.31 -4.53 20.29
C GLN A 350 35.55 -3.26 20.68
N TRP A 351 34.29 -3.08 20.25
CA TRP A 351 33.46 -1.92 20.62
C TRP A 351 33.09 -1.86 22.09
N ASP A 352 33.18 -2.98 22.81
CA ASP A 352 33.02 -3.03 24.27
C ASP A 352 34.37 -3.06 24.99
N CYS A 353 35.44 -2.56 24.36
CA CYS A 353 36.77 -2.36 24.97
C CYS A 353 37.37 -3.62 25.63
N GLY A 354 36.99 -4.81 25.18
CA GLY A 354 37.45 -6.08 25.76
C GLY A 354 36.86 -6.42 27.13
N VAL A 355 35.67 -5.88 27.47
CA VAL A 355 34.95 -6.21 28.72
C VAL A 355 34.80 -7.72 28.93
N LEU A 356 34.68 -8.49 27.84
CA LEU A 356 34.72 -9.95 27.85
C LEU A 356 35.67 -10.45 26.76
N SER A 357 36.78 -11.11 27.15
CA SER A 357 37.72 -11.72 26.20
C SER A 357 37.09 -12.86 25.39
N GLN A 358 36.00 -13.45 25.91
CA GLN A 358 35.23 -14.53 25.28
C GLN A 358 33.99 -14.02 24.53
N ALA A 359 33.87 -12.71 24.27
CA ALA A 359 32.79 -12.20 23.42
C ALA A 359 32.95 -12.69 21.98
N LEU A 360 31.83 -13.04 21.35
CA LEU A 360 31.77 -13.50 19.97
C LEU A 360 31.46 -12.32 19.04
N ASP A 361 32.27 -12.17 17.99
CA ASP A 361 31.96 -11.29 16.86
C ASP A 361 30.93 -11.98 15.97
N PHE A 362 30.02 -11.21 15.37
CA PHE A 362 29.07 -11.74 14.39
C PHE A 362 28.61 -10.65 13.43
N ASN A 363 28.20 -11.07 12.24
CA ASN A 363 27.67 -10.18 11.20
C ASN A 363 26.14 -10.27 11.12
N PHE A 364 25.55 -9.28 10.46
CA PHE A 364 24.14 -9.30 10.06
C PHE A 364 23.79 -10.62 9.35
N GLY A 365 22.67 -11.21 9.74
CA GLY A 365 22.14 -12.43 9.15
C GLY A 365 22.69 -13.74 9.75
N GLU A 366 23.77 -13.68 10.54
CA GLU A 366 24.30 -14.87 11.21
C GLU A 366 23.33 -15.43 12.26
N VAL A 367 23.32 -16.76 12.38
CA VAL A 367 22.47 -17.49 13.33
C VAL A 367 23.26 -17.88 14.57
N LEU A 368 22.70 -17.56 15.74
CA LEU A 368 23.29 -17.73 17.05
C LEU A 368 22.41 -18.67 17.88
N HIS A 369 23.00 -19.72 18.45
CA HIS A 369 22.31 -20.60 19.39
C HIS A 369 22.56 -20.11 20.81
N VAL A 370 21.57 -19.49 21.41
CA VAL A 370 21.60 -19.00 22.79
C VAL A 370 21.37 -20.17 23.74
N MET A 371 22.35 -20.42 24.59
CA MET A 371 22.32 -21.50 25.59
C MET A 371 21.83 -20.99 26.94
N ASP A 372 22.23 -19.77 27.31
CA ASP A 372 21.86 -19.13 28.56
C ASP A 372 21.56 -17.65 28.32
N SER A 373 20.34 -17.25 28.66
CA SER A 373 19.84 -15.87 28.59
C SER A 373 19.51 -15.31 29.98
N SER A 374 20.10 -15.86 31.04
CA SER A 374 19.79 -15.49 32.43
C SER A 374 20.38 -14.16 32.87
N ASP A 375 21.42 -13.68 32.19
CA ASP A 375 22.04 -12.37 32.43
C ASP A 375 21.43 -11.30 31.49
N ASP A 376 21.09 -10.15 32.08
CA ASP A 376 20.38 -9.06 31.40
C ASP A 376 21.26 -8.25 30.45
N GLU A 377 22.59 -8.42 30.48
CA GLU A 377 23.56 -7.70 29.65
C GLU A 377 24.24 -8.61 28.63
N TRP A 378 24.53 -9.86 28.99
CA TRP A 378 25.32 -10.78 28.17
C TRP A 378 24.74 -12.19 28.14
N TRP A 379 24.44 -12.69 26.95
CA TRP A 379 23.94 -14.05 26.78
C TRP A 379 25.06 -15.00 26.38
N GLN A 380 25.06 -16.22 26.92
CA GLN A 380 25.95 -17.27 26.41
C GLN A 380 25.34 -17.86 25.15
N ALA A 381 26.11 -17.80 24.07
CA ALA A 381 25.70 -18.31 22.78
C ALA A 381 26.88 -18.94 22.06
N ARG A 382 26.58 -19.61 20.96
CA ARG A 382 27.56 -20.10 19.99
C ARG A 382 27.07 -19.78 18.59
N ARG A 383 28.00 -19.52 17.69
CA ARG A 383 27.67 -19.35 16.27
C ARG A 383 27.26 -20.69 15.70
N VAL A 384 26.25 -20.66 14.84
CA VAL A 384 25.76 -21.84 14.13
C VAL A 384 26.18 -21.66 12.69
N ASN A 385 27.03 -22.55 12.20
CA ASN A 385 27.34 -22.57 10.79
C ASN A 385 26.15 -23.12 10.00
N GLN A 386 26.13 -22.92 8.69
CA GLN A 386 24.95 -23.26 7.88
C GLN A 386 24.68 -24.77 7.74
N GLN A 387 25.65 -25.62 8.09
CA GLN A 387 25.47 -27.08 8.19
C GLN A 387 24.84 -27.49 9.54
N GLY A 388 24.57 -26.53 10.42
CA GLY A 388 24.07 -26.77 11.78
C GLY A 388 25.18 -27.16 12.76
N GLU A 389 26.44 -27.14 12.34
CA GLU A 389 27.57 -27.35 13.24
C GLU A 389 27.78 -26.10 14.10
N MET A 390 28.29 -26.34 15.29
CA MET A 390 28.29 -25.38 16.37
C MET A 390 29.73 -24.94 16.62
N GLU A 391 29.99 -23.65 16.47
CA GLU A 391 31.31 -23.06 16.72
C GLU A 391 31.54 -22.80 18.22
N GLU A 392 32.63 -22.09 18.52
CA GLU A 392 33.09 -21.75 19.86
C GLU A 392 31.98 -21.08 20.71
N LEU A 393 31.87 -21.52 21.96
CA LEU A 393 30.99 -20.93 22.96
C LEU A 393 31.58 -19.60 23.42
N GLY A 394 30.75 -18.56 23.49
CA GLY A 394 31.13 -17.28 24.04
C GLY A 394 29.93 -16.44 24.42
N TYR A 395 30.15 -15.13 24.52
CA TYR A 395 29.13 -14.18 24.97
C TYR A 395 28.71 -13.26 23.83
N ILE A 396 27.41 -13.00 23.74
CA ILE A 396 26.81 -12.00 22.85
C ILE A 396 26.04 -10.97 23.69
N PRO A 397 25.92 -9.71 23.24
CA PRO A 397 25.09 -8.73 23.93
C PRO A 397 23.64 -9.21 24.04
N SER A 398 23.01 -9.05 25.20
CA SER A 398 21.59 -9.35 25.36
C SER A 398 20.74 -8.44 24.48
N LYS A 399 19.53 -8.89 24.10
CA LYS A 399 18.56 -8.04 23.39
C LYS A 399 18.32 -6.72 24.13
N HIS A 400 18.16 -6.79 25.45
CA HIS A 400 17.89 -5.61 26.27
C HIS A 400 19.08 -4.62 26.27
N ARG A 401 20.33 -5.11 26.30
CA ARG A 401 21.53 -4.29 26.19
C ARG A 401 21.61 -3.57 24.84
N VAL A 402 21.38 -4.29 23.74
CA VAL A 402 21.40 -3.74 22.37
C VAL A 402 20.33 -2.65 22.25
N GLU A 403 19.11 -2.96 22.66
CA GLU A 403 17.98 -2.03 22.53
C GLU A 403 18.16 -0.76 23.35
N ARG A 404 18.69 -0.88 24.57
CA ARG A 404 18.99 0.28 25.43
C ARG A 404 20.04 1.20 24.81
N LYS A 405 21.09 0.64 24.22
CA LYS A 405 22.19 1.38 23.56
C LYS A 405 21.68 2.12 22.33
N GLU A 406 20.88 1.47 21.48
CA GLU A 406 20.30 2.08 20.28
C GLU A 406 19.25 3.14 20.61
N TRP A 407 18.41 2.92 21.63
CA TRP A 407 17.46 3.93 22.10
C TRP A 407 18.14 5.23 22.55
N SER A 408 19.29 5.13 23.23
CA SER A 408 20.10 6.29 23.59
C SER A 408 20.66 7.03 22.37
N ARG A 409 21.06 6.31 21.32
CA ARG A 409 21.53 6.92 20.05
C ARG A 409 20.39 7.61 19.30
N MET A 410 19.20 7.00 19.26
CA MET A 410 18.02 7.55 18.58
C MET A 410 17.50 8.83 19.25
N LYS A 411 17.46 8.86 20.58
CA LYS A 411 17.03 10.05 21.35
C LYS A 411 17.91 11.28 21.08
N GLY A 412 19.20 11.08 20.80
CA GLY A 412 20.12 12.16 20.42
C GLY A 412 19.91 12.71 18.99
N LYS A 413 19.20 11.97 18.12
CA LYS A 413 18.99 12.32 16.71
C LYS A 413 17.54 12.68 16.36
N GLY A 414 16.62 12.70 17.33
CA GLY A 414 15.20 13.02 17.11
C GLY A 414 14.49 12.05 16.16
N ARG A 415 14.97 10.81 16.04
CA ARG A 415 14.35 9.76 15.21
C ARG A 415 13.50 8.84 16.09
N GLU A 416 12.21 8.72 15.81
CA GLU A 416 11.38 7.59 16.27
C GLU A 416 11.52 6.47 15.23
N GLY A 417 12.00 5.30 15.64
CA GLY A 417 12.24 4.16 14.74
C GLY A 417 12.25 2.83 15.48
N PHE A 418 12.08 1.75 14.74
CA PHE A 418 12.22 0.39 15.26
C PHE A 418 13.69 0.12 15.58
N VAL A 419 13.97 -0.52 16.72
CA VAL A 419 15.33 -0.88 17.09
C VAL A 419 15.61 -2.29 16.58
N HIS A 420 16.58 -2.41 15.67
CA HIS A 420 17.00 -3.71 15.17
C HIS A 420 17.93 -4.37 16.19
N SER A 421 17.55 -5.56 16.67
CA SER A 421 18.30 -6.35 17.63
C SER A 421 18.45 -7.79 17.12
N TYR A 422 17.61 -8.70 17.59
CA TYR A 422 17.62 -10.10 17.19
C TYR A 422 16.23 -10.55 16.76
N GLU A 423 16.18 -11.50 15.84
CA GLU A 423 14.96 -12.19 15.45
C GLU A 423 15.01 -13.65 15.89
N LEU A 424 13.95 -14.15 16.53
CA LEU A 424 13.86 -15.57 16.87
C LEU A 424 13.66 -16.39 15.60
N VAL A 425 14.45 -17.44 15.41
CA VAL A 425 14.39 -18.30 14.22
C VAL A 425 14.26 -19.77 14.59
N THR A 426 13.73 -20.54 13.64
CA THR A 426 13.67 -22.01 13.70
C THR A 426 14.16 -22.60 12.39
N GLN A 427 14.75 -23.78 12.46
CA GLN A 427 15.24 -24.48 11.28
C GLN A 427 14.12 -25.35 10.71
N ILE A 428 13.92 -25.29 9.40
CA ILE A 428 13.01 -26.16 8.67
C ILE A 428 13.74 -26.81 7.49
N GLU A 429 13.25 -27.94 7.03
CA GLU A 429 13.72 -28.61 5.82
C GLU A 429 12.84 -28.22 4.62
N VAL A 430 13.47 -27.95 3.47
CA VAL A 430 12.81 -27.64 2.20
C VAL A 430 13.34 -28.55 1.09
N ASP A 431 12.47 -28.87 0.14
CA ASP A 431 12.72 -29.77 -1.00
C ASP A 431 12.71 -29.04 -2.35
N TYR A 432 12.79 -27.70 -2.34
CA TYR A 432 12.78 -26.84 -3.51
C TYR A 432 13.93 -25.83 -3.47
N ALA A 433 14.33 -25.30 -4.63
CA ALA A 433 15.32 -24.23 -4.69
C ALA A 433 14.67 -22.87 -4.36
N ARG A 434 15.13 -22.21 -3.29
CA ARG A 434 14.55 -20.95 -2.80
C ARG A 434 14.60 -19.85 -3.87
N PRO A 435 13.54 -19.04 -4.06
CA PRO A 435 13.60 -17.87 -4.94
C PRO A 435 14.63 -16.85 -4.44
N VAL A 436 15.25 -16.12 -5.37
CA VAL A 436 16.28 -15.11 -5.06
C VAL A 436 15.77 -13.73 -5.45
N ILE A 437 15.84 -12.78 -4.52
CA ILE A 437 15.52 -11.36 -4.74
C ILE A 437 16.78 -10.54 -4.42
N ILE A 438 17.30 -9.83 -5.42
CA ILE A 438 18.44 -8.94 -5.25
C ILE A 438 17.94 -7.50 -5.30
N LEU A 439 18.33 -6.71 -4.29
CA LEU A 439 17.88 -5.34 -4.10
C LEU A 439 19.08 -4.41 -3.99
N GLY A 440 18.91 -3.14 -4.36
CA GLY A 440 19.96 -2.12 -4.31
C GLY A 440 20.58 -1.80 -5.68
N PRO A 441 21.68 -1.02 -5.71
CA PRO A 441 22.38 -0.67 -6.94
C PRO A 441 22.85 -1.91 -7.70
N THR A 442 22.97 -1.78 -9.03
CA THR A 442 23.46 -2.82 -9.95
C THR A 442 22.75 -4.17 -9.94
N LYS A 443 21.62 -4.31 -9.23
CA LYS A 443 20.84 -5.56 -9.16
C LYS A 443 20.51 -6.15 -10.54
N ASP A 444 20.21 -5.31 -11.53
CA ASP A 444 19.77 -5.74 -12.86
C ASP A 444 20.88 -6.52 -13.57
N ARG A 445 22.11 -5.98 -13.51
CA ARG A 445 23.28 -6.64 -14.08
C ARG A 445 23.60 -7.95 -13.36
N VAL A 446 23.47 -7.99 -12.03
CA VAL A 446 23.67 -9.24 -11.27
C VAL A 446 22.64 -10.30 -11.66
N ASN A 447 21.36 -9.91 -11.80
CA ASN A 447 20.29 -10.82 -12.24
C ASN A 447 20.59 -11.39 -13.63
N ASP A 448 20.94 -10.54 -14.59
CA ASP A 448 21.26 -10.93 -15.97
C ASP A 448 22.47 -11.87 -16.02
N ASP A 449 23.55 -11.53 -15.31
CA ASP A 449 24.79 -12.32 -15.26
C ASP A 449 24.53 -13.69 -14.60
N LEU A 450 23.75 -13.78 -13.51
CA LEU A 450 23.39 -15.06 -12.87
C LEU A 450 22.60 -15.99 -13.80
N LEU A 451 21.62 -15.43 -14.53
CA LEU A 451 20.80 -16.19 -15.48
C LEU A 451 21.61 -16.67 -16.68
N SER A 452 22.53 -15.86 -17.18
CA SER A 452 23.39 -16.16 -18.32
C SER A 452 24.52 -17.13 -17.98
N ASP A 453 25.21 -16.92 -16.86
CA ASP A 453 26.39 -17.70 -16.46
C ASP A 453 26.01 -19.09 -15.95
N PHE A 454 24.82 -19.24 -15.34
CA PHE A 454 24.41 -20.47 -14.65
C PHE A 454 22.95 -20.87 -14.97
N PRO A 455 22.60 -21.09 -16.25
CA PRO A 455 21.23 -21.39 -16.68
C PRO A 455 20.66 -22.70 -16.11
N ASP A 456 21.52 -23.61 -15.64
CA ASP A 456 21.11 -24.85 -14.98
C ASP A 456 20.72 -24.65 -13.51
N LYS A 457 21.20 -23.58 -12.87
CA LYS A 457 20.93 -23.27 -11.45
C LYS A 457 19.88 -22.19 -11.26
N PHE A 458 19.77 -21.25 -12.19
CA PHE A 458 18.84 -20.12 -12.10
C PHE A 458 17.82 -20.15 -13.23
N GLY A 459 16.64 -19.60 -12.95
CA GLY A 459 15.58 -19.45 -13.95
C GLY A 459 14.73 -18.22 -13.69
N SER A 460 14.08 -17.74 -14.75
CA SER A 460 13.05 -16.72 -14.67
C SER A 460 11.67 -17.37 -14.74
N CYS A 461 10.75 -16.94 -13.90
CA CYS A 461 9.36 -17.36 -14.01
C CYS A 461 8.61 -16.54 -15.05
N VAL A 462 7.56 -17.13 -15.64
CA VAL A 462 6.70 -16.43 -16.61
C VAL A 462 5.64 -15.59 -15.87
N PRO A 463 5.64 -14.26 -16.03
CA PRO A 463 4.66 -13.38 -15.41
C PRO A 463 3.30 -13.45 -16.13
N HIS A 464 2.27 -12.85 -15.54
CA HIS A 464 0.93 -12.76 -16.11
C HIS A 464 0.67 -11.34 -16.62
N THR A 465 -0.15 -11.22 -17.67
CA THR A 465 -0.67 -9.93 -18.12
C THR A 465 -2.09 -10.05 -18.66
N THR A 466 -2.88 -8.98 -18.51
CA THR A 466 -4.19 -8.82 -19.17
C THR A 466 -4.08 -8.18 -20.55
N ARG A 467 -2.88 -7.77 -20.95
CA ARG A 467 -2.63 -7.23 -22.28
C ARG A 467 -2.86 -8.33 -23.33
N PRO A 468 -3.51 -8.03 -24.46
CA PRO A 468 -3.55 -8.96 -25.58
C PRO A 468 -2.14 -9.38 -26.05
N GLN A 469 -2.01 -10.66 -26.37
CA GLN A 469 -0.80 -11.23 -26.98
C GLN A 469 -0.50 -10.56 -28.32
N ARG A 470 0.78 -10.26 -28.58
CA ARG A 470 1.24 -9.81 -29.91
C ARG A 470 1.67 -10.99 -30.76
N ASP A 471 1.69 -10.79 -32.08
CA ASP A 471 2.00 -11.84 -33.07
C ASP A 471 3.34 -12.56 -32.86
N TYR A 472 4.33 -11.89 -32.26
CA TYR A 472 5.67 -12.44 -32.00
C TYR A 472 5.85 -13.03 -30.59
N GLU A 473 4.84 -12.89 -29.72
CA GLU A 473 4.86 -13.40 -28.35
C GLU A 473 4.19 -14.78 -28.29
N ALA A 474 4.56 -15.59 -27.30
CA ALA A 474 3.97 -16.90 -27.05
C ALA A 474 3.44 -17.00 -25.61
N ASP A 475 2.19 -17.45 -25.48
CA ASP A 475 1.59 -17.74 -24.17
C ASP A 475 2.37 -18.83 -23.42
N GLY A 476 2.60 -18.61 -22.13
CA GLY A 476 3.39 -19.50 -21.27
C GLY A 476 4.90 -19.44 -21.50
N ARG A 477 5.38 -18.55 -22.38
CA ARG A 477 6.82 -18.23 -22.54
C ARG A 477 7.10 -16.77 -22.18
N ASP A 478 6.41 -15.86 -22.85
CA ASP A 478 6.60 -14.42 -22.66
C ASP A 478 5.73 -13.90 -21.50
N TYR A 479 4.45 -14.26 -21.53
CA TYR A 479 3.49 -14.04 -20.45
C TYR A 479 2.49 -15.17 -20.40
N HIS A 480 1.82 -15.33 -19.26
CA HIS A 480 0.48 -15.90 -19.21
C HIS A 480 -0.53 -14.81 -19.55
N PHE A 481 -1.12 -14.88 -20.74
CA PHE A 481 -2.09 -13.91 -21.23
C PHE A 481 -3.46 -14.21 -20.63
N VAL A 482 -3.87 -13.41 -19.66
CA VAL A 482 -5.14 -13.57 -18.93
C VAL A 482 -6.25 -12.82 -19.66
N SER A 483 -7.28 -13.53 -20.09
CA SER A 483 -8.38 -12.96 -20.86
C SER A 483 -9.35 -12.11 -20.04
N SER A 484 -9.53 -12.41 -18.74
CA SER A 484 -10.38 -11.62 -17.84
C SER A 484 -9.55 -10.82 -16.86
N ARG A 485 -9.64 -9.50 -16.98
CA ARG A 485 -9.02 -8.56 -16.03
C ARG A 485 -9.60 -8.73 -14.64
N GLU A 486 -10.91 -8.89 -14.54
CA GLU A 486 -11.65 -9.05 -13.27
C GLU A 486 -11.22 -10.33 -12.54
N GLN A 487 -10.91 -11.40 -13.30
CA GLN A 487 -10.33 -12.60 -12.73
C GLN A 487 -8.94 -12.33 -12.17
N MET A 488 -8.06 -11.67 -12.92
CA MET A 488 -6.72 -11.32 -12.43
C MET A 488 -6.78 -10.39 -11.19
N GLU A 489 -7.72 -9.46 -11.12
CA GLU A 489 -7.93 -8.61 -9.95
C GLU A 489 -8.37 -9.42 -8.72
N ARG A 490 -9.31 -10.36 -8.90
CA ARG A 490 -9.71 -11.31 -7.85
C ARG A 490 -8.54 -12.18 -7.40
N ASP A 491 -7.73 -12.66 -8.33
CA ASP A 491 -6.49 -13.39 -8.04
C ASP A 491 -5.53 -12.57 -7.17
N ILE A 492 -5.29 -11.30 -7.54
CA ILE A 492 -4.43 -10.36 -6.80
C ILE A 492 -4.98 -10.15 -5.37
N GLN A 493 -6.29 -9.90 -5.23
CA GLN A 493 -6.96 -9.73 -3.93
C GLN A 493 -6.90 -11.01 -3.07
N SER A 494 -6.95 -12.18 -3.70
CA SER A 494 -6.83 -13.48 -3.04
C SER A 494 -5.38 -13.89 -2.70
N HIS A 495 -4.43 -12.96 -2.75
CA HIS A 495 -3.01 -13.19 -2.45
C HIS A 495 -2.32 -14.25 -3.34
N ARG A 496 -2.81 -14.47 -4.56
CA ARG A 496 -2.17 -15.39 -5.54
C ARG A 496 -0.98 -14.76 -6.29
N PHE A 497 -0.76 -13.46 -6.10
CA PHE A 497 0.35 -12.70 -6.69
C PHE A 497 1.33 -12.21 -5.62
N ILE A 498 2.63 -12.32 -5.92
CA ILE A 498 3.70 -11.79 -5.06
C ILE A 498 3.92 -10.29 -5.31
N GLU A 499 3.70 -9.85 -6.54
CA GLU A 499 3.71 -8.47 -6.97
C GLU A 499 2.80 -8.31 -8.18
N ALA A 500 2.06 -7.21 -8.25
CA ALA A 500 1.25 -6.85 -9.39
C ALA A 500 1.17 -5.33 -9.51
N GLY A 501 1.07 -4.85 -10.75
CA GLY A 501 0.96 -3.44 -11.08
C GLY A 501 0.16 -3.23 -12.35
N GLN A 502 -0.23 -1.99 -12.59
CA GLN A 502 -0.92 -1.58 -13.81
C GLN A 502 0.00 -0.72 -14.66
N TYR A 503 0.04 -1.02 -15.96
CA TYR A 503 0.75 -0.23 -16.95
C TYR A 503 -0.05 -0.17 -18.25
N ASN A 504 -0.24 1.03 -18.81
CA ASN A 504 -1.07 1.26 -20.01
C ASN A 504 -2.42 0.52 -19.95
N ASN A 505 -3.14 0.66 -18.83
CA ASN A 505 -4.43 0.01 -18.56
C ASN A 505 -4.46 -1.52 -18.58
N HIS A 506 -3.31 -2.17 -18.61
CA HIS A 506 -3.19 -3.61 -18.46
C HIS A 506 -2.53 -3.93 -17.13
N LEU A 507 -3.04 -4.95 -16.47
CA LEU A 507 -2.42 -5.56 -15.31
C LEU A 507 -1.24 -6.43 -15.73
N TYR A 508 -0.20 -6.38 -14.92
CA TYR A 508 0.97 -7.23 -14.98
C TYR A 508 1.25 -7.75 -13.57
N GLY A 509 1.68 -8.99 -13.43
CA GLY A 509 2.05 -9.49 -12.12
C GLY A 509 2.76 -10.84 -12.16
N THR A 510 3.50 -11.12 -11.09
CA THR A 510 4.16 -12.40 -10.89
C THR A 510 3.36 -13.22 -9.89
N SER A 511 2.84 -14.36 -10.35
CA SER A 511 2.03 -15.24 -9.50
C SER A 511 2.92 -16.08 -8.57
N VAL A 512 2.40 -16.45 -7.40
CA VAL A 512 3.07 -17.41 -6.50
C VAL A 512 3.33 -18.74 -7.23
N GLN A 513 2.39 -19.17 -8.08
CA GLN A 513 2.50 -20.42 -8.82
C GLN A 513 3.64 -20.39 -9.85
N SER A 514 3.81 -19.28 -10.57
CA SER A 514 4.90 -19.11 -11.53
C SER A 514 6.27 -19.25 -10.86
N VAL A 515 6.42 -18.69 -9.66
CA VAL A 515 7.67 -18.80 -8.88
C VAL A 515 7.88 -20.23 -8.38
N ARG A 516 6.83 -20.85 -7.83
CA ARG A 516 6.87 -22.22 -7.33
C ARG A 516 7.28 -23.22 -8.41
N GLN A 517 6.76 -23.06 -9.63
CA GLN A 517 7.10 -23.94 -10.76
C GLN A 517 8.61 -23.95 -11.07
N VAL A 518 9.29 -22.80 -10.99
CA VAL A 518 10.75 -22.73 -11.21
C VAL A 518 11.50 -23.34 -10.02
N ALA A 519 11.06 -23.05 -8.80
CA ALA A 519 11.66 -23.58 -7.57
C ALA A 519 11.61 -25.12 -7.51
N GLU A 520 10.47 -25.71 -7.88
CA GLU A 520 10.25 -27.17 -7.92
C GLU A 520 11.03 -27.88 -9.04
N GLN A 521 11.53 -27.13 -10.04
CA GLN A 521 12.47 -27.65 -11.04
C GLN A 521 13.92 -27.71 -10.51
N GLY A 522 14.14 -27.37 -9.24
CA GLY A 522 15.47 -27.33 -8.64
C GLY A 522 16.29 -26.09 -9.04
N LYS A 523 15.65 -25.05 -9.57
CA LYS A 523 16.31 -23.79 -9.96
C LYS A 523 15.91 -22.65 -9.03
N HIS A 524 16.88 -21.82 -8.66
CA HIS A 524 16.62 -20.56 -7.97
C HIS A 524 15.90 -19.60 -8.91
N CYS A 525 14.64 -19.29 -8.61
CA CYS A 525 13.88 -18.32 -9.38
C CYS A 525 14.41 -16.90 -9.11
N ILE A 526 15.04 -16.25 -10.09
CA ILE A 526 15.50 -14.86 -10.00
C ILE A 526 14.28 -13.95 -10.21
N LEU A 527 14.05 -13.05 -9.24
CA LEU A 527 12.87 -12.19 -9.23
C LEU A 527 13.27 -10.71 -9.25
N ASP A 528 12.79 -10.00 -10.27
CA ASP A 528 12.88 -8.55 -10.36
C ASP A 528 11.59 -7.92 -9.78
N VAL A 529 11.54 -7.83 -8.46
CA VAL A 529 10.37 -7.36 -7.69
C VAL A 529 10.81 -6.43 -6.56
N SER A 530 9.87 -5.67 -5.98
CA SER A 530 10.14 -4.87 -4.78
C SER A 530 10.33 -5.72 -3.52
N ALA A 531 10.90 -5.13 -2.46
CA ALA A 531 11.08 -5.80 -1.16
C ALA A 531 9.77 -6.28 -0.52
N ASN A 532 8.61 -5.71 -0.90
CA ASN A 532 7.31 -6.18 -0.43
C ASN A 532 7.02 -7.63 -0.82
N ALA A 533 7.58 -8.10 -1.94
CA ALA A 533 7.42 -9.46 -2.40
C ALA A 533 8.05 -10.49 -1.45
N VAL A 534 9.06 -10.09 -0.65
CA VAL A 534 9.69 -10.98 0.34
C VAL A 534 8.65 -11.53 1.32
N ARG A 535 7.85 -10.64 1.93
CA ARG A 535 6.80 -11.04 2.88
C ARG A 535 5.71 -11.89 2.22
N ARG A 536 5.38 -11.62 0.95
CA ARG A 536 4.41 -12.42 0.19
C ARG A 536 4.93 -13.84 -0.08
N LEU A 537 6.20 -13.99 -0.42
CA LEU A 537 6.84 -15.30 -0.62
C LEU A 537 7.00 -16.06 0.69
N GLN A 538 7.31 -15.39 1.80
CA GLN A 538 7.33 -16.00 3.13
C GLN A 538 5.93 -16.52 3.52
N ALA A 539 4.88 -15.73 3.30
CA ALA A 539 3.50 -16.15 3.55
C ALA A 539 3.07 -17.33 2.66
N ALA A 540 3.60 -17.40 1.43
CA ALA A 540 3.41 -18.51 0.51
C ALA A 540 4.32 -19.73 0.76
N GLN A 541 5.10 -19.71 1.86
CA GLN A 541 6.05 -20.76 2.27
C GLN A 541 7.14 -21.05 1.23
N LEU A 542 7.53 -20.06 0.42
CA LEU A 542 8.65 -20.19 -0.53
C LEU A 542 9.98 -19.65 0.04
N GLN A 543 9.93 -18.83 1.11
CA GLN A 543 11.09 -18.40 1.90
C GLN A 543 12.29 -17.93 1.05
N PRO A 544 12.23 -16.74 0.42
CA PRO A 544 13.25 -16.32 -0.54
C PRO A 544 14.60 -16.04 0.13
N ILE A 545 15.66 -16.05 -0.67
CA ILE A 545 16.98 -15.49 -0.34
C ILE A 545 16.94 -14.03 -0.80
N ALA A 546 16.76 -13.11 0.14
CA ALA A 546 16.69 -11.67 -0.12
C ALA A 546 18.05 -11.02 0.17
N ILE A 547 18.72 -10.50 -0.85
CA ILE A 547 20.07 -9.94 -0.75
C ILE A 547 20.00 -8.45 -1.01
N PHE A 548 20.48 -7.63 -0.08
CA PHE A 548 20.58 -6.20 -0.25
C PHE A 548 22.02 -5.78 -0.56
N ILE A 549 22.23 -5.16 -1.72
CA ILE A 549 23.48 -4.51 -2.10
C ILE A 549 23.49 -3.12 -1.47
N ARG A 550 24.22 -2.97 -0.36
CA ARG A 550 24.35 -1.71 0.37
C ARG A 550 25.46 -0.87 -0.25
N PRO A 551 25.15 0.31 -0.85
CA PRO A 551 26.19 1.23 -1.29
C PRO A 551 26.88 1.88 -0.09
N ARG A 552 28.22 2.03 -0.16
CA ARG A 552 28.99 2.72 0.89
C ARG A 552 28.86 4.24 0.80
N SER A 553 28.73 4.75 -0.42
CA SER A 553 28.71 6.18 -0.71
C SER A 553 28.13 6.43 -2.10
N LEU A 554 27.96 7.71 -2.45
CA LEU A 554 27.61 8.12 -3.81
C LEU A 554 28.68 7.72 -4.83
N GLU A 555 29.96 7.89 -4.47
CA GLU A 555 31.11 7.53 -5.31
C GLU A 555 31.16 6.03 -5.57
N ASN A 556 30.90 5.21 -4.55
CA ASN A 556 30.81 3.76 -4.71
C ASN A 556 29.74 3.36 -5.74
N ILE A 557 28.58 4.02 -5.80
CA ILE A 557 27.57 3.72 -6.83
C ILE A 557 28.09 4.04 -8.24
N LEU A 558 28.83 5.14 -8.39
CA LEU A 558 29.44 5.53 -9.66
C LEU A 558 30.56 4.56 -10.08
N ASP A 559 31.33 4.05 -9.12
CA ASP A 559 32.36 3.04 -9.37
C ASP A 559 31.75 1.70 -9.80
N LEU A 560 30.66 1.28 -9.14
CA LEU A 560 29.90 0.07 -9.48
C LEU A 560 29.22 0.20 -10.85
N ASN A 561 28.81 1.40 -11.25
CA ASN A 561 28.22 1.66 -12.57
C ASN A 561 28.62 3.02 -13.15
N LYS A 562 29.73 3.00 -13.90
CA LYS A 562 30.32 4.18 -14.55
C LYS A 562 29.44 4.86 -15.61
N ARG A 563 28.30 4.26 -15.99
CA ARG A 563 27.36 4.84 -16.97
C ARG A 563 26.31 5.75 -16.34
N LEU A 564 26.20 5.77 -15.00
CA LEU A 564 25.23 6.60 -14.31
C LEU A 564 25.69 8.06 -14.25
N SER A 565 24.76 8.99 -14.39
CA SER A 565 25.00 10.38 -14.00
C SER A 565 25.01 10.52 -12.47
N GLU A 566 25.64 11.58 -11.96
CA GLU A 566 25.67 11.85 -10.51
C GLU A 566 24.25 11.97 -9.92
N ASP A 567 23.32 12.62 -10.63
CA ASP A 567 21.91 12.73 -10.21
C ASP A 567 21.21 11.37 -10.13
N GLN A 568 21.51 10.45 -11.05
CA GLN A 568 20.96 9.10 -11.02
C GLN A 568 21.55 8.30 -9.86
N ALA A 569 22.85 8.43 -9.61
CA ALA A 569 23.55 7.79 -8.50
C ALA A 569 23.02 8.30 -7.14
N ARG A 570 22.75 9.60 -7.01
CA ARG A 570 22.19 10.20 -5.79
C ARG A 570 20.78 9.67 -5.50
N LYS A 571 19.92 9.61 -6.51
CA LYS A 571 18.60 8.98 -6.40
C LYS A 571 18.69 7.49 -6.05
N ALA A 572 19.71 6.78 -6.56
CA ALA A 572 19.94 5.37 -6.22
C ALA A 572 20.37 5.21 -4.75
N LEU A 573 21.24 6.10 -4.26
CA LEU A 573 21.66 6.13 -2.86
C LEU A 573 20.48 6.40 -1.92
N ASP A 574 19.65 7.41 -2.22
CA ASP A 574 18.47 7.75 -1.41
C ASP A 574 17.48 6.58 -1.36
N ARG A 575 17.27 5.90 -2.50
CA ARG A 575 16.44 4.68 -2.56
C ARG A 575 17.02 3.55 -1.73
N ALA A 576 18.34 3.33 -1.78
CA ALA A 576 19.00 2.29 -1.02
C ALA A 576 18.90 2.54 0.49
N ILE A 577 19.13 3.78 0.95
CA ILE A 577 18.98 4.18 2.35
C ILE A 577 17.54 3.91 2.84
N LYS A 578 16.54 4.33 2.06
CA LYS A 578 15.14 4.11 2.41
C LYS A 578 14.79 2.62 2.45
N LEU A 579 15.27 1.86 1.47
CA LEU A 579 15.03 0.43 1.40
C LEU A 579 15.60 -0.30 2.62
N GLU A 580 16.82 0.04 3.02
CA GLU A 580 17.44 -0.50 4.21
C GLU A 580 16.64 -0.15 5.47
N GLN A 581 16.22 1.11 5.61
CA GLN A 581 15.43 1.56 6.75
C GLN A 581 14.08 0.84 6.87
N ASP A 582 13.39 0.62 5.75
CA ASP A 582 12.02 0.13 5.72
C ASP A 582 11.91 -1.41 5.71
N PHE A 583 12.98 -2.11 5.30
CA PHE A 583 12.95 -3.56 5.03
C PHE A 583 14.14 -4.35 5.60
N LEU A 584 14.92 -3.80 6.53
CA LEU A 584 16.11 -4.47 7.06
C LEU A 584 15.84 -5.93 7.50
N GLU A 585 14.74 -6.17 8.21
CA GLU A 585 14.37 -7.51 8.71
C GLU A 585 14.00 -8.50 7.61
N CYS A 586 13.66 -8.00 6.42
CA CYS A 586 13.34 -8.83 5.27
C CYS A 586 14.59 -9.41 4.60
N PHE A 587 15.77 -8.82 4.81
CA PHE A 587 16.98 -9.28 4.16
C PHE A 587 17.50 -10.56 4.81
N THR A 588 17.99 -11.47 3.97
CA THR A 588 18.76 -12.64 4.37
C THR A 588 20.21 -12.26 4.62
N ALA A 589 20.78 -11.41 3.74
CA ALA A 589 22.14 -10.92 3.85
C ALA A 589 22.27 -9.52 3.26
N ILE A 590 23.31 -8.81 3.69
CA ILE A 590 23.70 -7.51 3.16
C ILE A 590 25.10 -7.63 2.58
N VAL A 591 25.26 -7.21 1.33
CA VAL A 591 26.54 -7.24 0.62
C VAL A 591 26.97 -5.83 0.29
N HIS A 592 28.27 -5.57 0.42
CA HIS A 592 28.88 -4.32 -0.02
C HIS A 592 30.26 -4.64 -0.57
N GLY A 593 30.64 -3.98 -1.66
CA GLY A 593 31.94 -4.17 -2.31
C GLY A 593 32.37 -2.90 -3.02
N ASP A 594 33.65 -2.83 -3.33
CA ASP A 594 34.28 -1.65 -3.94
C ASP A 594 34.26 -1.75 -5.48
N SER A 595 33.97 -2.94 -6.03
CA SER A 595 33.80 -3.20 -7.46
C SER A 595 32.58 -4.07 -7.75
N PHE A 596 32.09 -4.03 -8.99
CA PHE A 596 30.98 -4.88 -9.40
C PHE A 596 31.35 -6.38 -9.29
N GLU A 597 32.57 -6.73 -9.66
CA GLU A 597 33.08 -8.10 -9.66
C GLU A 597 33.12 -8.69 -8.25
N GLU A 598 33.48 -7.86 -7.25
CA GLU A 598 33.44 -8.23 -5.84
C GLU A 598 31.99 -8.41 -5.36
N VAL A 599 31.09 -7.45 -5.65
CA VAL A 599 29.67 -7.57 -5.30
C VAL A 599 29.06 -8.82 -5.92
N TYR A 600 29.34 -9.11 -7.19
CA TYR A 600 28.85 -10.30 -7.88
C TYR A 600 29.35 -11.59 -7.22
N HIS A 601 30.62 -11.66 -6.82
CA HIS A 601 31.16 -12.81 -6.09
C HIS A 601 30.51 -12.98 -4.71
N LEU A 602 30.32 -11.91 -3.96
CA LEU A 602 29.67 -11.96 -2.65
C LEU A 602 28.20 -12.38 -2.75
N VAL A 603 27.46 -11.88 -3.73
CA VAL A 603 26.08 -12.33 -3.99
C VAL A 603 26.02 -13.82 -4.29
N LYS A 604 26.91 -14.33 -5.17
CA LYS A 604 26.97 -15.77 -5.46
C LYS A 604 27.28 -16.60 -4.22
N ALA A 605 28.25 -16.15 -3.42
CA ALA A 605 28.62 -16.83 -2.18
C ALA A 605 27.44 -16.92 -1.21
N VAL A 606 26.71 -15.82 -1.02
CA VAL A 606 25.50 -15.80 -0.19
C VAL A 606 24.43 -16.76 -0.71
N ILE A 607 24.17 -16.77 -2.02
CA ILE A 607 23.20 -17.70 -2.60
C ILE A 607 23.63 -19.13 -2.34
N GLU A 608 24.88 -19.48 -2.65
CA GLU A 608 25.43 -20.83 -2.46
C GLU A 608 25.36 -21.30 -1.01
N GLU A 609 25.70 -20.43 -0.05
CA GLU A 609 25.51 -20.69 1.37
C GLU A 609 24.03 -21.03 1.66
N GLN A 610 23.13 -20.15 1.22
CA GLN A 610 21.70 -20.20 1.56
C GLN A 610 20.88 -21.21 0.75
N SER A 611 21.50 -21.96 -0.16
CA SER A 611 20.87 -22.98 -1.02
C SER A 611 20.70 -24.35 -0.36
N GLY A 612 21.18 -24.56 0.87
CA GLY A 612 21.03 -25.82 1.58
C GLY A 612 19.57 -26.23 1.86
N PRO A 613 19.30 -27.53 2.08
CA PRO A 613 17.95 -28.03 2.34
C PRO A 613 17.42 -27.61 3.73
N TYR A 614 18.32 -27.26 4.66
CA TYR A 614 17.95 -26.78 5.99
C TYR A 614 18.07 -25.27 6.06
N ILE A 615 16.95 -24.59 6.31
CA ILE A 615 16.85 -23.14 6.22
C ILE A 615 16.34 -22.57 7.54
N TRP A 616 16.80 -21.37 7.89
CA TRP A 616 16.35 -20.64 9.06
C TRP A 616 15.21 -19.71 8.69
N VAL A 617 14.06 -19.85 9.35
CA VAL A 617 12.88 -19.02 9.14
C VAL A 617 12.46 -18.34 10.45
N PRO A 618 11.81 -17.17 10.39
CA PRO A 618 11.28 -16.51 11.58
C PRO A 618 10.35 -17.43 12.38
N ALA A 619 10.58 -17.52 13.69
CA ALA A 619 9.74 -18.29 14.59
C ALA A 619 8.40 -17.57 14.85
N ARG A 620 7.35 -18.33 15.20
CA ARG A 620 6.04 -17.76 15.54
C ARG A 620 6.04 -17.04 16.88
N ASP A 621 6.91 -17.45 17.79
CA ASP A 621 7.04 -16.87 19.12
C ASP A 621 7.86 -15.57 19.03
N ARG A 622 7.50 -14.60 19.89
CA ARG A 622 8.30 -13.37 20.03
C ARG A 622 9.27 -13.52 21.19
N LEU A 623 10.49 -13.02 20.99
CA LEU A 623 11.56 -13.00 21.98
C LEU A 623 11.29 -12.09 23.16
#